data_AF-F9HGK2-F1
#
_entry.id   AF-F9HGK2-F1
#
_cell.length_a   1.000
_cell.length_b   1.000
_cell.length_c   1.000
_cell.angle_alpha   90.00
_cell.angle_beta   90.00
_cell.angle_gamma   90.00
#
_symmetry.space_group_name_H-M   'P 1'
#
loop_
_entity.id
_entity.type
_entity.pdbx_description
1 polymer ?
#
loop_
_entity_poly.entity_id
_entity_poly.type
_entity_poly.pdbx_seq_one_letter_code
_entity_poly.pdbx_strand_id
1 'polypeptide(L)' 'MSDLSDAILNQVVLELKDDLDGPAKERFTKLLPSHQREWARYISEAKKDETKLCHIEKMKMDLLKP' A
#
# COMPACT_ATOMS: atom_id res chain seq x y z
N MET A 1 -5.78 -22.25 5.03
CA MET A 1 -4.56 -21.49 5.40
C MET A 1 -4.51 -20.25 4.51
N SER A 2 -4.90 -19.10 5.07
CA SER A 2 -4.91 -17.75 4.44
C SER A 2 -4.60 -16.67 5.49
N ASP A 3 -4.98 -16.94 6.74
CA ASP A 3 -4.95 -15.99 7.85
C ASP A 3 -3.60 -15.30 8.09
N LEU A 4 -2.48 -16.03 7.94
CA LEU A 4 -1.15 -15.45 8.11
C LEU A 4 -0.80 -14.47 6.98
N SER A 5 -1.17 -14.79 5.74
CA SER A 5 -0.95 -13.90 4.59
C SER A 5 -1.80 -12.65 4.71
N ASP A 6 -3.06 -12.80 5.13
CA ASP A 6 -3.97 -11.67 5.29
C ASP A 6 -3.55 -10.77 6.46
N ALA A 7 -3.06 -11.35 7.55
CA ALA A 7 -2.50 -10.60 8.67
C ALA A 7 -1.28 -9.75 8.24
N ILE A 8 -0.36 -10.33 7.46
CA ILE A 8 0.80 -9.60 6.92
C ILE A 8 0.32 -8.47 6.00
N LEU A 9 -0.62 -8.72 5.09
CA LEU A 9 -1.14 -7.68 4.20
C LEU A 9 -1.83 -6.55 4.96
N ASN A 10 -2.61 -6.88 6.00
CA ASN A 10 -3.24 -5.86 6.84
C ASN A 10 -2.20 -5.04 7.62
N GLN A 11 -1.11 -5.67 8.09
CA GLN A 11 -0.01 -4.96 8.73
C GLN A 11 0.66 -3.97 7.77
N VAL A 12 0.97 -4.41 6.55
CA VAL A 12 1.54 -3.52 5.51
C VAL A 12 0.57 -2.38 5.15
N VAL A 13 -0.75 -2.63 5.12
CA VAL A 13 -1.74 -1.54 4.94
C VAL A 13 -1.68 -0.51 6.06
N LEU A 14 -1.44 -0.92 7.31
CA LEU A 14 -1.28 0.02 8.43
C LEU A 14 0.01 0.84 8.29
N GLU A 15 1.13 0.19 7.99
CA GLU A 15 2.42 0.86 7.75
C GLU A 15 2.30 1.89 6.62
N LEU A 16 1.67 1.52 5.50
CA LEU A 16 1.43 2.46 4.39
C LEU A 16 0.53 3.63 4.81
N LYS A 17 -0.48 3.42 5.66
CA LYS A 17 -1.31 4.53 6.16
C LYS A 17 -0.53 5.49 7.03
N ASP A 18 0.39 4.98 7.84
CA ASP A 18 1.19 5.79 8.75
C ASP A 18 2.28 6.57 8.01
N ASP A 19 2.91 5.95 7.00
CA ASP A 19 3.96 6.54 6.16
C ASP A 19 3.44 7.52 5.10
N LEU A 20 2.13 7.48 4.77
CA LEU A 20 1.50 8.43 3.87
C LEU A 20 1.08 9.70 4.60
N ASP A 21 1.21 10.81 3.90
CA ASP A 21 0.83 12.14 4.34
C ASP A 21 -0.06 12.88 3.31
N GLY A 22 -0.68 13.97 3.79
CA GLY A 22 -1.45 14.88 2.95
C GLY A 22 -2.54 14.23 2.09
N PRO A 23 -2.73 14.70 0.84
CA PRO A 23 -3.78 14.19 -0.04
C PRO A 23 -3.61 12.71 -0.41
N ALA A 24 -2.38 12.18 -0.40
CA ALA A 24 -2.14 10.77 -0.70
C ALA A 24 -2.70 9.88 0.43
N LYS A 25 -2.49 10.25 1.70
CA LYS A 25 -3.09 9.57 2.86
C LYS A 25 -4.62 9.62 2.80
N GLU A 26 -5.17 10.79 2.52
CA GLU A 26 -6.63 10.96 2.42
C GLU A 26 -7.23 10.08 1.32
N ARG A 27 -6.61 10.03 0.14
CA ARG A 27 -7.11 9.21 -0.97
C ARG A 27 -6.92 7.72 -0.72
N PHE A 28 -5.79 7.32 -0.14
CA PHE A 28 -5.53 5.92 0.23
C PHE A 28 -6.54 5.42 1.28
N THR A 29 -6.81 6.22 2.31
CA THR A 29 -7.78 5.86 3.37
C THR A 29 -9.21 5.75 2.85
N LYS A 30 -9.58 6.47 1.79
CA LYS A 30 -10.88 6.38 1.11
C LYS A 30 -11.00 5.21 0.13
N LEU A 31 -9.90 4.53 -0.21
CA LEU A 31 -9.96 3.33 -1.06
C LEU A 31 -10.75 2.21 -0.38
N LEU A 32 -11.38 1.36 -1.21
CA LEU A 32 -11.93 0.09 -0.73
C LEU A 32 -10.83 -0.75 -0.08
N PRO A 33 -11.12 -1.51 1.00
CA PRO A 33 -10.13 -2.35 1.65
C PRO A 33 -9.43 -3.35 0.71
N SER A 34 -10.14 -3.84 -0.32
CA SER A 34 -9.56 -4.69 -1.36
C SER A 34 -8.44 -3.98 -2.14
N HIS A 35 -8.66 -2.73 -2.55
CA HIS A 35 -7.67 -1.93 -3.27
C HIS A 35 -6.48 -1.54 -2.37
N GLN A 36 -6.72 -1.28 -1.08
CA GLN A 36 -5.62 -1.07 -0.12
C GLN A 36 -4.74 -2.33 -0.02
N ARG A 37 -5.35 -3.51 0.04
CA ARG A 37 -4.64 -4.79 0.08
C ARG A 37 -3.94 -5.13 -1.24
N GLU A 38 -4.47 -4.72 -2.38
CA GLU A 38 -3.79 -4.87 -3.67
C GLU A 38 -2.49 -4.09 -3.70
N TRP A 39 -2.49 -2.83 -3.23
CA TRP A 39 -1.27 -2.05 -3.08
C TRP A 39 -0.28 -2.69 -2.10
N ALA A 40 -0.76 -3.11 -0.93
CA ALA A 40 0.08 -3.80 0.06
C ALA A 40 0.69 -5.07 -0.53
N ARG A 41 -0.08 -5.85 -1.30
CA ARG A 41 0.40 -7.05 -1.98
C ARG A 41 1.48 -6.71 -3.01
N TYR A 42 1.19 -5.79 -3.92
CA TYR A 42 2.12 -5.35 -4.97
C TYR A 42 3.46 -4.83 -4.41
N ILE A 43 3.42 -4.15 -3.27
CA ILE A 43 4.63 -3.68 -2.57
C ILE A 43 5.33 -4.84 -1.87
N SER A 44 4.60 -5.70 -1.14
CA SER A 44 5.18 -6.82 -0.38
C SER A 44 5.80 -7.92 -1.27
N GLU A 45 5.32 -8.08 -2.50
CA GLU A 45 5.85 -9.06 -3.46
C GLU A 45 7.24 -8.66 -3.99
N ALA A 46 7.60 -7.37 -3.92
CA ALA A 46 8.93 -6.91 -4.31
C ALA A 46 9.99 -7.33 -3.29
N LYS A 47 10.97 -8.12 -3.73
CA LYS A 47 12.03 -8.65 -2.86
C LYS A 47 13.15 -7.66 -2.53
N LYS A 48 13.38 -6.68 -3.41
CA LYS A 48 14.42 -5.64 -3.24
C LYS A 48 13.79 -4.36 -2.72
N ASP A 49 14.45 -3.72 -1.76
CA ASP A 49 13.91 -2.50 -1.14
C ASP A 49 13.82 -1.34 -2.14
N GLU A 50 14.78 -1.23 -3.08
CA GLU A 50 14.70 -0.26 -4.18
C GLU A 50 13.42 -0.42 -5.02
N THR A 51 13.01 -1.66 -5.29
CA THR A 51 11.79 -1.95 -6.04
C THR A 51 10.54 -1.66 -5.21
N LYS A 52 10.56 -1.95 -3.90
CA LYS A 52 9.47 -1.57 -2.99
C LYS A 52 9.28 -0.05 -2.97
N LEU A 53 10.37 0.71 -2.88
CA LEU A 53 10.34 2.17 -2.91
C LEU A 53 9.73 2.68 -4.22
N CYS A 54 10.16 2.14 -5.37
CA CYS A 54 9.59 2.49 -6.67
C CYS A 54 8.08 2.20 -6.74
N HIS A 55 7.63 1.07 -6.18
CA HIS A 55 6.19 0.74 -6.11
C HIS A 55 5.42 1.71 -5.21
N ILE A 56 5.98 2.13 -4.08
CA ILE A 56 5.39 3.13 -3.18
C ILE A 56 5.28 4.49 -3.89
N GLU A 57 6.32 4.93 -4.59
CA GLU A 57 6.30 6.17 -5.36
C GLU A 57 5.24 6.13 -6.47
N LYS A 58 5.16 5.01 -7.21
CA LYS A 58 4.12 4.78 -8.21
C LYS A 58 2.72 4.89 -7.60
N MET A 59 2.49 4.22 -6.46
CA MET A 59 1.23 4.29 -5.73
C MET A 59 0.89 5.74 -5.35
N LYS A 60 1.84 6.48 -4.76
CA LYS A 60 1.64 7.89 -4.39
C LYS A 60 1.22 8.73 -5.59
N MET A 61 1.89 8.56 -6.73
CA MET A 61 1.50 9.25 -7.97
C MET A 61 0.11 8.85 -8.45
N ASP A 62 -0.21 7.56 -8.48
CA ASP A 62 -1.50 7.04 -8.92
C ASP A 62 -2.64 7.52 -8.03
N LEU A 63 -2.43 7.56 -6.71
CA LEU A 63 -3.37 8.13 -5.75
C LEU A 63 -3.65 9.60 -6.04
N LEU A 64 -2.64 10.38 -6.45
CA LEU A 64 -2.76 11.82 -6.67
C LEU A 64 -3.26 12.19 -8.07
N LYS A 65 -3.44 11.21 -8.96
CA LYS A 65 -4.04 11.46 -10.29
C LYS A 65 -5.46 12.02 -10.14
N PRO A 66 -5.82 13.09 -10.88
CA PRO A 66 -7.12 13.71 -10.79
C PRO A 66 -8.27 12.75 -11.11
#